data_AF-A0A950RNP3-F1
#
_entry.id   AF-A0A950RNP3-F1
#
_cell.length_a   1.000
_cell.length_b   1.000
_cell.length_c   1.000
_cell.angle_alpha   90.00
_cell.angle_beta   90.00
_cell.angle_gamma   90.00
#
_symmetry.space_group_name_H-M   'P 1'
#
loop_
_entity.id
_entity.type
_entity.pdbx_description
1 polymer ?
#
loop_
_entity_poly.entity_id
_entity_poly.type
_entity_poly.pdbx_seq_one_letter_code
_entity_poly.pdbx_strand_id
1 'polypeptide(L)'
;MTVHLDSQNNSGQTGTAVLTDLGDGRVRVDLRVEGGPPDAAQPAHIHDGTCANLNPTPTFSLQPVVNGTSTTELAASLQQLESTAKALHVHKSAEELAVYVACADLPSASTLPRTGDAPTTGATGLGIVGLILVALGLVFRERHRFHPAGRK
;
A
#
# COMPACT_ATOMS: atom_id res chain seq x y z
N MET A 1 -9.92 11.62 5.65
CA MET A 1 -9.25 10.41 5.12
C MET A 1 -8.36 9.83 6.20
N THR A 2 -8.31 8.50 6.35
CA THR A 2 -7.42 7.83 7.30
C THR A 2 -6.61 6.77 6.57
N VAL A 3 -5.31 6.71 6.83
CA VAL A 3 -4.39 5.71 6.28
C VAL A 3 -3.54 5.10 7.38
N HIS A 4 -3.15 3.84 7.19
CA HIS A 4 -2.29 3.12 8.12
C HIS A 4 -0.87 3.08 7.56
N LEU A 5 0.10 3.40 8.40
CA LEU A 5 1.51 3.32 8.04
C LEU A 5 2.03 1.93 8.38
N ASP A 6 2.57 1.27 7.37
CA ASP A 6 3.27 -0.01 7.51
C ASP A 6 4.75 0.23 7.84
N SER A 7 5.32 -0.71 8.58
CA SER A 7 6.75 -0.69 8.91
C SER A 7 7.60 -0.88 7.66
N GLN A 8 8.63 -0.05 7.55
CA GLN A 8 9.68 -0.20 6.54
C GLN A 8 11.00 -0.64 7.17
N ASN A 9 11.82 -1.33 6.38
CA ASN A 9 13.20 -1.70 6.74
C ASN A 9 13.33 -2.41 8.10
N ASN A 10 12.35 -3.26 8.45
CA ASN A 10 12.28 -3.97 9.73
C ASN A 10 12.34 -3.04 10.96
N SER A 11 11.83 -1.82 10.84
CA SER A 11 11.83 -0.83 11.94
C SER A 11 10.96 -1.26 13.12
N GLY A 12 9.93 -2.09 12.88
CA GLY A 12 8.87 -2.36 13.85
C GLY A 12 7.95 -1.16 14.11
N GLN A 13 8.12 -0.05 13.38
CA GLN A 13 7.31 1.16 13.54
C GLN A 13 6.09 1.12 12.65
N THR A 14 4.91 1.30 13.24
CA THR A 14 3.62 1.35 12.54
C THR A 14 2.86 2.59 12.96
N GLY A 15 1.86 3.00 12.20
CA GLY A 15 1.16 4.24 12.53
C GLY A 15 -0.18 4.42 11.87
N THR A 16 -0.78 5.57 12.15
CA THR A 16 -2.02 6.05 11.51
C THR A 16 -1.88 7.54 11.22
N ALA A 17 -2.22 7.94 10.00
CA ALA A 17 -2.41 9.35 9.65
C ALA A 17 -3.89 9.63 9.39
N VAL A 18 -4.39 10.70 9.99
CA VAL A 18 -5.73 11.24 9.75
C VAL A 18 -5.58 12.58 9.06
N LEU A 19 -6.05 12.64 7.81
CA LEU A 19 -6.09 13.84 6.99
C LEU A 19 -7.51 14.41 7.03
N THR A 20 -7.65 15.61 7.57
CA THR A 20 -8.93 16.31 7.76
C THR A 20 -8.96 17.53 6.86
N ASP A 21 -9.93 17.58 5.93
CA ASP A 21 -10.19 18.78 5.13
C ASP A 21 -10.65 19.91 6.06
N LEU A 22 -9.93 21.03 6.03
CA LEU A 22 -10.24 22.21 6.83
C LEU A 22 -11.05 23.25 6.04
N GLY A 23 -11.32 23.00 4.76
CA GLY A 23 -11.84 23.99 3.83
C GLY A 23 -10.75 24.94 3.31
N ASP A 24 -11.13 25.81 2.37
CA ASP A 24 -10.28 26.85 1.80
C ASP A 24 -8.93 26.35 1.24
N GLY A 25 -8.92 25.12 0.70
CA GLY A 25 -7.72 24.50 0.16
C GLY A 25 -6.67 24.16 1.23
N ARG A 26 -7.11 23.84 2.45
CA ARG A 26 -6.24 23.41 3.55
C ARG A 26 -6.62 22.03 4.08
N VAL A 27 -5.62 21.31 4.57
CA VAL A 27 -5.80 20.00 5.20
C VAL A 27 -4.94 19.92 6.47
N ARG A 28 -5.49 19.36 7.54
CA ARG A 28 -4.74 18.98 8.74
C ARG A 28 -4.33 17.52 8.65
N VAL A 29 -3.06 17.23 8.88
CA VAL A 29 -2.50 15.88 8.99
C VAL A 29 -2.15 15.64 10.44
N ASP A 30 -2.91 14.77 11.10
CA ASP A 30 -2.62 14.25 12.43
C ASP A 30 -1.98 12.87 12.28
N LEU A 31 -0.71 12.74 12.67
CA LEU A 31 0.09 11.53 12.53
C LEU A 31 0.41 10.94 13.90
N ARG A 32 0.17 9.63 14.04
CA ARG A 32 0.60 8.82 15.18
C ARG A 32 1.48 7.67 14.72
N VAL A 33 2.62 7.48 15.37
CA VAL A 33 3.58 6.40 15.09
C VAL A 33 3.95 5.72 16.41
N GLU A 34 3.94 4.39 16.40
CA GLU A 34 4.29 3.53 17.52
C GLU A 34 5.62 2.82 17.23
N GLY A 35 6.30 2.36 18.28
CA GLY A 35 7.61 1.68 18.15
C GLY A 35 8.79 2.61 17.83
N GLY A 36 8.55 3.93 17.77
CA GLY A 36 9.59 4.93 17.56
C GLY A 36 10.48 5.14 18.81
N PRO A 37 11.71 5.66 18.62
CA PRO A 37 12.59 6.03 19.72
C PRO A 37 11.99 7.17 20.58
N PRO A 38 12.08 7.09 21.93
CA PRO A 38 11.62 8.18 22.80
C PRO A 38 12.47 9.44 22.59
N ASP A 39 11.83 10.61 22.68
CA ASP A 39 12.42 11.95 22.60
C ASP A 39 13.24 12.26 21.33
N ALA A 40 13.19 11.38 20.33
CA ALA A 40 13.79 11.61 19.03
C ALA A 40 12.76 12.20 18.07
N ALA A 41 13.20 13.21 17.32
CA ALA A 41 12.43 13.79 16.24
C ALA A 41 12.65 12.98 14.95
N GLN A 42 11.57 12.48 14.38
CA GLN A 42 11.57 11.71 13.14
C GLN A 42 10.95 12.56 12.02
N PRO A 43 11.73 13.04 11.04
CA PRO A 43 11.20 13.82 9.93
C PRO A 43 10.11 13.06 9.17
N ALA A 44 9.04 13.76 8.78
CA ALA A 44 7.93 13.18 8.05
C ALA A 44 7.55 14.06 6.84
N HIS A 45 7.16 13.41 5.75
CA HIS A 45 6.90 14.07 4.48
C HIS A 45 5.77 13.39 3.72
N ILE A 46 5.18 14.11 2.77
CA ILE A 46 4.37 13.54 1.70
C ILE A 46 5.16 13.69 0.40
N HIS A 47 5.31 12.59 -0.34
CA HIS A 47 6.00 12.53 -1.62
C HIS A 47 5.04 12.10 -2.73
N ASP A 48 5.38 12.41 -3.98
CA ASP A 48 4.78 11.75 -5.13
C ASP A 48 5.25 10.29 -5.24
N GLY A 49 4.38 9.43 -5.79
CA GLY A 49 4.64 8.01 -5.95
C GLY A 49 3.98 7.15 -4.88
N THR A 50 4.60 6.01 -4.58
CA THR A 50 4.11 5.04 -3.59
C THR A 50 5.21 4.65 -2.61
N CYS A 51 4.88 3.98 -1.51
CA CYS A 51 5.85 3.46 -0.56
C CYS A 51 6.87 2.51 -1.21
N ALA A 52 6.48 1.80 -2.28
CA ALA A 52 7.36 0.91 -3.03
C ALA A 52 8.23 1.65 -4.07
N ASN A 53 7.77 2.80 -4.56
CA ASN A 53 8.48 3.60 -5.55
C ASN A 53 8.26 5.10 -5.27
N LEU A 54 9.00 5.59 -4.27
CA LEU A 54 8.87 6.94 -3.73
C LEU A 54 9.72 7.92 -4.54
N ASN A 55 9.17 9.07 -4.92
CA ASN A 55 9.99 10.18 -5.39
C ASN A 55 10.80 10.72 -4.20
N PRO A 56 12.14 10.80 -4.26
CA PRO A 56 12.95 11.26 -3.13
C PRO A 56 12.72 12.73 -2.76
N THR A 57 12.19 13.55 -3.67
CA THR A 57 11.87 14.96 -3.41
C THR A 57 10.49 15.06 -2.75
N PRO A 58 10.39 15.61 -1.53
CA PRO A 58 9.10 15.76 -0.86
C PRO A 58 8.24 16.83 -1.55
N THR A 59 6.95 16.53 -1.70
CA THR A 59 5.94 17.49 -2.15
C THR A 59 5.49 18.38 -0.99
N PHE A 60 5.37 17.82 0.22
CA PHE A 60 5.00 18.55 1.44
C PHE A 60 5.85 18.09 2.62
N SER A 61 6.37 19.05 3.37
CA SER A 61 6.99 18.80 4.67
C SER A 61 5.95 18.80 5.78
N LEU A 62 6.06 17.82 6.68
CA LEU A 62 5.28 17.75 7.90
C LEU A 62 6.15 18.14 9.09
N GLN A 63 5.51 18.50 10.20
CA GLN A 63 6.19 18.57 11.49
C GLN A 63 6.77 17.19 11.82
N PRO A 64 8.01 17.11 12.34
CA PRO A 64 8.59 15.84 12.76
C PRO A 64 7.69 15.12 13.76
N VAL A 65 7.67 13.79 13.69
CA VAL A 65 7.08 12.97 14.73
C VAL A 65 7.98 13.03 15.95
N VAL A 66 7.46 13.53 17.07
CA VAL A 66 8.15 13.56 18.36
C VAL A 66 7.26 12.84 19.36
N ASN A 67 7.85 11.88 20.10
CA ASN A 67 7.12 11.05 21.06
C ASN A 67 5.87 10.41 20.43
N GLY A 68 6.04 9.89 19.21
CA GLY A 68 5.01 9.18 18.46
C GLY A 68 3.89 10.04 17.88
N THR A 69 3.98 11.38 17.93
CA THR A 69 2.92 12.26 17.42
C THR A 69 3.43 13.42 16.57
N SER A 70 2.61 13.85 15.62
CA SER A 70 2.80 15.08 14.83
C SER A 70 1.44 15.62 14.36
N THR A 71 1.31 16.95 14.29
CA THR A 71 0.15 17.63 13.67
C THR A 71 0.68 18.72 12.74
N THR A 72 0.22 18.73 11.50
CA THR A 72 0.61 19.73 10.49
C THR A 72 -0.61 20.23 9.74
N GLU A 73 -0.74 21.55 9.53
CA GLU A 73 -1.67 22.12 8.56
C GLU A 73 -0.94 22.44 7.25
N LEU A 74 -1.46 21.95 6.13
CA LEU A 74 -0.93 22.19 4.80
C LEU A 74 -1.85 23.13 4.03
N ALA A 75 -1.25 24.04 3.25
CA ALA A 75 -1.94 24.81 2.21
C ALA A 75 -2.11 23.95 0.94
N ALA A 76 -2.85 22.86 1.07
CA ALA A 76 -3.27 21.97 -0.01
C ALA A 76 -4.66 21.40 0.31
N SER A 77 -5.46 21.18 -0.73
CA SER A 77 -6.75 20.50 -0.55
C SER A 77 -6.57 18.99 -0.44
N LEU A 78 -7.54 18.31 0.17
CA LEU A 78 -7.53 16.85 0.19
C LEU A 78 -7.59 16.27 -1.24
N GLN A 79 -8.36 16.89 -2.14
CA GLN A 79 -8.44 16.47 -3.54
C GLN A 79 -7.11 16.62 -4.28
N GLN A 80 -6.30 17.63 -3.93
CA GLN A 80 -4.94 17.75 -4.49
C GLN A 80 -4.06 16.58 -4.03
N LEU A 81 -4.17 16.15 -2.78
CA LEU A 81 -3.42 14.99 -2.28
C LEU A 81 -3.87 13.68 -2.96
N GLU A 82 -5.14 13.56 -3.33
CA GLU A 82 -5.70 12.36 -3.97
C GLU A 82 -5.59 12.37 -5.51
N SER A 83 -5.13 13.47 -6.10
CA SER A 83 -5.10 13.66 -7.57
C SER A 83 -4.06 12.80 -8.28
N THR A 84 -2.97 12.47 -7.59
CA THR A 84 -1.90 11.59 -8.06
C THR A 84 -1.57 10.58 -6.97
N ALA A 85 -0.84 9.52 -7.32
CA ALA A 85 -0.27 8.64 -6.31
C ALA A 85 0.68 9.46 -5.43
N LYS A 86 0.46 9.39 -4.12
CA LYS A 86 1.31 10.00 -3.10
C LYS A 86 1.49 9.03 -1.95
N ALA A 87 2.58 9.20 -1.21
CA ALA A 87 2.84 8.44 0.00
C ALA A 87 3.31 9.35 1.12
N LEU A 88 2.78 9.11 2.32
CA LEU A 88 3.27 9.70 3.55
C LEU A 88 4.38 8.81 4.10
N HIS A 89 5.51 9.41 4.40
CA HIS A 89 6.74 8.70 4.74
C HIS A 89 7.40 9.31 5.99
N VAL A 90 8.01 8.46 6.84
CA VAL A 90 8.72 8.86 8.06
C VAL A 90 10.16 8.32 8.04
N HIS A 91 11.12 9.21 8.31
CA HIS A 91 12.55 8.92 8.40
C HIS A 91 12.96 8.53 9.83
N LYS A 92 14.09 7.85 9.99
CA LYS A 92 14.60 7.45 11.31
C LYS A 92 15.00 8.63 12.20
N SER A 93 15.78 9.58 11.67
CA SER A 93 16.18 10.82 12.34
C SER A 93 16.67 11.86 11.32
N ALA A 94 17.05 13.05 11.79
CA ALA A 94 17.66 14.08 10.94
C ALA A 94 19.07 13.72 10.45
N GLU A 95 19.79 12.87 11.18
CA GLU A 95 21.12 12.38 10.84
C GLU A 95 21.07 11.16 9.92
N GLU A 96 20.00 10.36 10.03
CA GLU A 96 19.78 9.13 9.26
C GLU A 96 18.60 9.28 8.27
N LEU A 97 18.58 10.37 7.48
CA LEU A 97 17.51 10.66 6.51
C LEU A 97 17.35 9.59 5.43
N ALA A 98 18.38 8.79 5.13
CA ALA A 98 18.25 7.70 4.16
C ALA A 98 17.55 6.46 4.72
N VAL A 99 17.26 6.40 6.03
CA VAL A 99 16.63 5.26 6.68
C VAL A 99 15.16 5.52 6.89
N TYR A 100 14.33 4.75 6.20
CA TYR A 100 12.87 4.87 6.21
C TYR A 100 12.29 3.93 7.24
N VAL A 101 11.37 4.41 8.09
CA VAL A 101 10.86 3.61 9.22
C VAL A 101 9.39 3.26 9.09
N ALA A 102 8.58 4.11 8.47
CA ALA A 102 7.15 3.86 8.30
C ALA A 102 6.62 4.60 7.07
N CYS A 103 5.63 4.02 6.39
CA CYS A 103 5.05 4.63 5.20
C CYS A 103 3.60 4.20 4.96
N ALA A 104 2.80 5.08 4.39
CA ALA A 104 1.45 4.79 3.90
C ALA A 104 1.24 5.36 2.50
N ASP A 105 0.73 4.53 1.59
CA ASP A 105 0.17 5.03 0.33
C ASP A 105 -1.11 5.81 0.62
N LEU A 106 -1.24 7.00 0.03
CA LEU A 106 -2.48 7.76 0.07
C LEU A 106 -3.42 7.26 -1.03
N PRO A 107 -4.71 7.03 -0.72
CA PRO A 107 -5.72 6.77 -1.73
C PRO A 107 -5.67 7.81 -2.84
N SER A 108 -5.77 7.37 -4.09
CA SER A 108 -5.85 8.26 -5.24
C SER A 108 -7.15 8.04 -6.01
N ALA A 109 -7.76 9.13 -6.46
CA ALA A 109 -9.04 9.07 -7.16
C ALA A 109 -8.95 8.28 -8.49
N SER A 110 -7.77 8.19 -9.11
CA SER A 110 -7.54 7.37 -10.32
C SER A 110 -7.57 5.86 -10.08
N THR A 111 -7.45 5.41 -8.83
CA THR A 111 -7.39 3.97 -8.48
C THR A 111 -8.72 3.41 -7.98
N LEU A 112 -9.71 4.27 -7.72
CA LEU A 112 -11.06 3.84 -7.38
C LEU A 112 -11.84 3.50 -8.66
N PRO A 113 -12.55 2.36 -8.74
CA PRO A 113 -13.48 2.09 -9.84
C PRO A 113 -14.49 3.24 -9.92
N ARG A 114 -14.60 3.88 -11.09
CA ARG A 114 -15.64 4.88 -11.32
C ARG A 114 -16.99 4.18 -11.14
N THR A 115 -17.80 4.63 -10.19
CA THR A 115 -19.18 4.16 -10.02
C THR A 115 -19.95 4.51 -11.29
N GLY A 116 -20.05 3.57 -12.23
CA GLY A 116 -20.62 3.79 -13.56
C GLY A 116 -20.11 2.83 -14.65
N ASP A 117 -18.93 2.23 -14.48
CA ASP A 117 -18.47 1.16 -15.38
C ASP A 117 -19.11 -0.16 -14.93
N ALA A 118 -20.33 -0.43 -15.42
CA ALA A 118 -20.91 -1.76 -15.35
C ALA A 118 -19.99 -2.73 -16.10
N PRO A 119 -19.68 -3.92 -15.57
CA PRO A 119 -19.04 -4.96 -16.37
C PRO A 119 -19.99 -5.28 -17.52
N THR A 120 -19.61 -4.90 -18.74
CA THR A 120 -20.28 -5.34 -19.96
C THR A 120 -20.00 -6.83 -20.11
N THR A 121 -20.83 -7.65 -19.45
CA THR A 121 -20.92 -9.08 -19.71
C THR A 121 -21.21 -9.25 -21.21
N GLY A 122 -20.16 -9.56 -21.97
CA GLY A 122 -20.27 -9.90 -23.38
C GLY A 122 -21.01 -11.23 -23.54
N ALA A 123 -22.33 -11.15 -23.69
CA ALA A 123 -23.18 -12.25 -24.08
C ALA A 123 -23.61 -12.08 -25.55
N THR A 124 -22.79 -12.59 -26.48
CA THR A 124 -23.14 -12.93 -27.88
C THR A 124 -22.19 -14.05 -28.30
N GLY A 125 -22.53 -15.19 -28.89
CA GLY A 125 -23.79 -15.82 -29.28
C GLY A 125 -23.48 -17.25 -29.81
N LEU A 126 -24.48 -18.12 -29.74
CA LEU A 126 -24.74 -19.39 -30.46
C LEU A 126 -23.62 -20.02 -31.32
N GLY A 127 -23.21 -21.25 -30.96
CA GLY A 127 -22.39 -22.13 -31.80
C GLY A 127 -22.59 -23.62 -31.46
N ILE A 128 -23.63 -24.22 -32.06
CA ILE A 128 -23.83 -25.63 -32.44
C ILE A 128 -23.33 -26.79 -31.55
N VAL A 129 -24.32 -27.60 -31.17
CA VAL A 129 -24.23 -28.98 -30.69
C VAL A 129 -23.34 -29.84 -31.60
N GLY A 130 -22.28 -30.42 -31.02
CA GLY A 130 -21.45 -31.45 -31.65
C GLY A 130 -21.30 -32.65 -30.71
N LEU A 131 -22.25 -33.57 -30.78
CA LEU A 131 -22.23 -34.87 -30.10
C LEU A 131 -21.25 -35.80 -30.83
N ILE A 132 -20.12 -36.18 -30.20
CA ILE A 132 -19.38 -37.40 -30.58
C ILE A 132 -18.93 -38.14 -29.31
N LEU A 133 -19.50 -39.34 -29.16
CA LEU A 133 -19.15 -40.40 -28.21
C LEU A 133 -17.83 -41.10 -28.58
N VAL A 134 -17.38 -41.99 -27.69
CA VAL A 134 -16.38 -43.08 -27.88
C VAL A 134 -14.94 -42.68 -27.47
N ALA A 135 -14.18 -43.36 -26.61
CA ALA A 135 -14.30 -44.67 -25.95
C ALA A 135 -13.49 -44.72 -24.64
N LEU A 136 -13.92 -45.64 -23.80
CA LEU A 136 -13.26 -46.22 -22.63
C LEU A 136 -11.78 -46.60 -22.88
N GLY A 137 -10.93 -46.32 -21.90
CA GLY A 137 -9.53 -46.75 -21.90
C GLY A 137 -8.98 -46.88 -20.47
N LEU A 138 -9.56 -47.77 -19.67
CA LEU A 138 -8.91 -48.30 -18.46
C LEU A 138 -7.79 -49.24 -18.90
N VAL A 139 -6.52 -48.86 -18.67
CA VAL A 139 -5.44 -49.84 -18.56
C VAL A 139 -4.60 -49.54 -17.32
N PHE A 140 -4.87 -50.38 -16.34
CA PHE A 140 -4.03 -50.73 -15.21
C PHE A 140 -2.64 -51.17 -15.68
N ARG A 141 -1.57 -50.55 -15.19
CA ARG A 141 -0.31 -51.27 -14.94
C ARG A 141 0.56 -50.55 -13.91
N GLU A 142 0.40 -50.98 -12.66
CA GLU A 142 1.51 -51.40 -11.78
C GLU A 142 2.79 -51.74 -12.59
N ARG A 143 4.03 -51.46 -12.17
CA ARG A 143 4.65 -51.69 -10.86
C ARG A 143 6.13 -51.25 -10.92
N HIS A 144 6.71 -51.02 -9.74
CA HIS A 144 8.16 -50.96 -9.42
C HIS A 144 8.85 -49.60 -9.70
N ARG A 145 9.65 -48.99 -8.81
CA ARG A 145 10.52 -49.54 -7.76
C ARG A 145 10.68 -48.58 -6.57
N PHE A 146 10.61 -49.18 -5.40
CA PHE A 146 11.34 -48.83 -4.18
C PHE A 146 12.75 -48.27 -4.45
N HIS A 147 13.16 -47.25 -3.69
CA HIS A 147 14.49 -47.17 -3.08
C HIS A 147 14.35 -46.61 -1.64
N PRO A 148 15.12 -47.14 -0.67
CA PRO A 148 14.72 -47.16 0.74
C PRO A 148 15.25 -45.99 1.56
N ALA A 149 14.58 -45.77 2.69
CA ALA A 149 15.07 -45.00 3.83
C ALA A 149 16.23 -45.70 4.55
N GLY A 150 17.11 -44.94 5.19
CA GLY A 150 18.12 -45.48 6.11
C GLY A 150 18.81 -44.39 6.94
N ARG A 151 18.39 -44.28 8.21
CA ARG A 151 18.98 -43.45 9.28
C ARG A 151 20.45 -43.81 9.58
N LYS A 152 21.25 -42.81 9.90
CA LYS A 152 21.95 -42.68 11.19
C LYS A 152 21.87 -41.24 11.66
#